data_AF-A0A0F9KAT6-F1
#
_entry.id   AF-A0A0F9KAT6-F1
#
_cell.length_a   1.000
_cell.length_b   1.000
_cell.length_c   1.000
_cell.angle_alpha   90.00
_cell.angle_beta   90.00
_cell.angle_gamma   90.00
#
_symmetry.space_group_name_H-M   'P 1'
#
loop_
_entity.id
_entity.type
_entity.pdbx_description
1 polymer ?
#
loop_
_entity_poly.entity_id
_entity_poly.type
_entity_poly.pdbx_seq_one_letter_code
_entity_poly.pdbx_strand_id
1 'polypeptide(L)'
;MIYLDANIFIYAYFKPKKGKPLSDKIKWCKEEAKKIIQKISKEENKYCISLIQLSEVVNFLKTSMSWEVLQAFIMGLISNKSVEVTEVSKMLYINAVNKMTDYNMDSNDISAY
;
A
#
# COMPACT_ATOMS: atom_id res chain seq x y z
N MET A 1 11.31 -10.17 -6.77
CA MET A 1 10.02 -9.95 -6.11
C MET A 1 9.91 -8.48 -5.80
N ILE A 2 8.82 -7.82 -6.17
CA ILE A 2 8.64 -6.37 -6.03
C ILE A 2 7.86 -6.10 -4.74
N TYR A 3 8.44 -5.34 -3.82
CA TYR A 3 7.73 -4.95 -2.60
C TYR A 3 6.68 -3.86 -2.89
N LEU A 4 5.50 -4.01 -2.32
CA LEU A 4 4.37 -3.08 -2.49
C LEU A 4 4.21 -2.21 -1.24
N ASP A 5 4.34 -0.92 -1.45
CA ASP A 5 4.06 0.13 -0.46
C ASP A 5 2.56 0.49 -0.46
N ALA A 6 2.02 0.82 0.70
CA ALA A 6 0.62 1.22 0.87
C ALA A 6 0.24 2.40 -0.02
N ASN A 7 1.19 3.32 -0.27
CA ASN A 7 0.97 4.49 -1.12
C ASN A 7 0.53 4.12 -2.54
N ILE A 8 0.96 2.99 -3.09
CA ILE A 8 0.51 2.54 -4.42
C ILE A 8 -1.02 2.40 -4.43
N PHE A 9 -1.58 1.76 -3.40
CA PHE A 9 -3.02 1.57 -3.30
C PHE A 9 -3.73 2.87 -2.92
N ILE A 10 -3.17 3.64 -2.00
CA ILE A 10 -3.74 4.93 -1.61
C ILE A 10 -3.85 5.86 -2.83
N TYR A 11 -2.79 6.05 -3.60
CA TYR A 11 -2.85 6.89 -4.81
C TYR A 11 -3.82 6.33 -5.86
N ALA A 12 -3.87 5.01 -6.06
CA ALA A 12 -4.77 4.41 -7.03
C ALA A 12 -6.26 4.63 -6.68
N TYR A 13 -6.63 4.48 -5.41
CA TYR A 13 -8.03 4.42 -4.99
C TYR A 13 -8.54 5.65 -4.22
N PHE A 14 -7.66 6.50 -3.70
CA PHE A 14 -8.05 7.71 -2.98
C PHE A 14 -8.85 8.67 -3.86
N LYS A 15 -9.98 9.17 -3.35
CA LYS A 15 -10.79 10.19 -4.03
C LYS A 15 -10.49 11.56 -3.43
N PRO A 16 -9.97 12.52 -4.22
CA PRO A 16 -9.72 13.87 -3.71
C PRO A 16 -11.03 14.54 -3.27
N LYS A 17 -10.94 15.42 -2.26
CA LYS A 17 -12.08 16.24 -1.82
C LYS A 17 -12.58 17.08 -3.00
N LYS A 18 -13.91 17.12 -3.20
CA LYS A 18 -14.54 17.91 -4.27
C LYS A 18 -14.11 19.38 -4.15
N GLY A 19 -13.77 19.99 -5.29
CA GLY A 19 -13.46 21.42 -5.40
C GLY A 19 -12.01 21.83 -5.12
N LYS A 20 -11.09 20.90 -4.79
CA LYS A 20 -9.65 21.21 -4.71
C LYS A 20 -8.90 20.66 -5.92
N PRO A 21 -8.21 21.51 -6.71
CA PRO A 21 -7.36 21.03 -7.79
C PRO A 21 -6.19 20.24 -7.20
N LEU A 22 -5.91 19.07 -7.77
CA LEU A 22 -4.73 18.29 -7.44
C LEU A 22 -3.49 18.91 -8.10
N SER A 23 -2.36 18.91 -7.40
CA SER A 23 -1.07 19.23 -8.00
C SER A 23 -0.70 18.21 -9.08
N ASP A 24 0.12 18.61 -10.04
CA ASP A 24 0.51 17.73 -11.14
C ASP A 24 1.33 16.53 -10.65
N LYS A 25 2.11 16.71 -9.57
CA LYS A 25 2.78 15.60 -8.88
C LYS A 25 1.77 14.56 -8.39
N ILE A 26 0.69 14.97 -7.74
CA ILE A 26 -0.32 14.03 -7.24
C ILE A 26 -1.03 13.35 -8.41
N LYS A 27 -1.40 14.09 -9.47
CA LYS A 27 -2.00 13.49 -10.66
C LYS A 27 -1.10 12.41 -11.25
N TRP A 28 0.19 12.71 -11.41
CA TRP A 28 1.19 11.76 -11.90
C TRP A 28 1.28 10.52 -11.01
N CYS A 29 1.39 10.69 -9.68
CA CYS A 29 1.42 9.55 -8.74
C CYS A 29 0.17 8.67 -8.88
N LYS A 30 -1.02 9.26 -9.07
CA LYS A 30 -2.26 8.50 -9.27
C LYS A 30 -2.25 7.70 -10.56
N GLU A 31 -1.74 8.26 -11.65
CA GLU A 31 -1.66 7.56 -12.93
C GLU A 31 -0.63 6.41 -12.89
N GLU A 32 0.54 6.63 -12.30
CA GLU A 32 1.54 5.56 -12.13
C GLU A 32 1.03 4.45 -11.19
N ALA A 33 0.38 4.82 -10.09
CA ALA A 33 -0.25 3.87 -9.18
C ALA A 33 -1.27 2.98 -9.90
N LYS A 34 -2.16 3.55 -10.72
CA LYS A 34 -3.13 2.78 -11.51
C LYS A 34 -2.45 1.79 -12.47
N LYS A 35 -1.35 2.18 -13.12
CA LYS A 35 -0.58 1.27 -14.00
C LYS A 35 -0.04 0.10 -13.20
N ILE A 36 0.52 0.33 -12.02
CA ILE A 36 1.02 -0.73 -11.15
C ILE A 36 -0.12 -1.67 -10.74
N ILE A 37 -1.26 -1.13 -10.30
CA ILE A 37 -2.45 -1.93 -9.97
C ILE A 37 -2.87 -2.82 -11.16
N GLN A 38 -2.89 -2.28 -12.39
CA GLN A 38 -3.21 -3.09 -13.57
C GLN A 38 -2.22 -4.25 -13.77
N LYS A 39 -0.92 -4.03 -13.56
CA LYS A 39 0.10 -5.08 -13.65
C LYS A 39 -0.07 -6.14 -12.55
N ILE A 40 -0.49 -5.75 -11.35
CA ILE A 40 -0.82 -6.67 -10.25
C ILE A 40 -2.06 -7.50 -10.63
N SER A 41 -3.12 -6.86 -11.12
CA SER A 41 -4.36 -7.55 -11.51
C SER A 41 -4.15 -8.54 -12.67
N LYS A 42 -3.21 -8.26 -13.56
CA LYS A 42 -2.83 -9.16 -14.67
C LYS A 42 -1.79 -10.21 -14.28
N GLU A 43 -1.35 -10.21 -13.02
CA GLU A 43 -0.33 -11.14 -12.50
C GLU A 43 1.00 -11.09 -13.31
N GLU A 44 1.35 -9.91 -13.85
CA GLU A 44 2.52 -9.76 -14.76
C GLU A 44 3.88 -9.91 -14.05
N ASN A 45 3.93 -9.74 -12.73
CA ASN A 45 5.14 -9.86 -11.92
C ASN A 45 4.84 -10.52 -10.57
N LYS A 46 5.86 -10.95 -9.84
CA LYS A 46 5.72 -11.37 -8.44
C LYS A 46 5.95 -10.22 -7.49
N TYR A 47 5.00 -10.03 -6.59
CA TYR A 47 4.95 -8.97 -5.59
C TYR A 47 4.93 -9.54 -4.19
N CYS A 48 5.38 -8.75 -3.22
CA CYS A 48 5.10 -9.00 -1.81
C CYS A 48 4.59 -7.74 -1.12
N ILE A 49 3.75 -7.90 -0.11
CA ILE A 49 3.27 -6.82 0.76
C ILE A 49 3.31 -7.33 2.19
N SER A 50 3.71 -6.51 3.15
CA SER A 50 3.61 -6.89 4.57
C SER A 50 2.20 -6.68 5.10
N LEU A 51 1.82 -7.41 6.15
CA LEU A 51 0.57 -7.17 6.89
C LEU A 51 0.50 -5.74 7.47
N ILE A 52 1.65 -5.13 7.77
CA ILE A 52 1.72 -3.74 8.25
C ILE A 52 1.29 -2.78 7.14
N GLN A 53 1.90 -2.89 5.95
CA GLN A 53 1.52 -2.07 4.79
C GLN A 53 0.07 -2.33 4.37
N LEU A 54 -0.39 -3.58 4.40
CA LEU A 54 -1.78 -3.92 4.15
C LEU A 54 -2.74 -3.25 5.16
N SER A 55 -2.37 -3.22 6.44
CA SER A 55 -3.13 -2.52 7.49
C SER A 55 -3.24 -1.02 7.23
N GLU A 56 -2.16 -0.39 6.72
CA GLU A 56 -2.21 1.02 6.32
C GLU A 56 -3.16 1.25 5.14
N VAL A 57 -3.13 0.39 4.13
CA VAL A 57 -4.08 0.43 3.01
C VAL A 57 -5.52 0.38 3.53
N VAL A 58 -5.82 -0.55 4.45
CA VAL A 58 -7.14 -0.67 5.09
C VAL A 58 -7.49 0.62 5.84
N ASN A 59 -6.56 1.16 6.63
CA ASN A 59 -6.78 2.34 7.44
C ASN A 59 -7.11 3.59 6.61
N PHE A 60 -6.46 3.76 5.46
CA PHE A 60 -6.77 4.86 4.55
C PHE A 60 -8.08 4.62 3.79
N LEU A 61 -8.24 3.43 3.20
CA LEU A 61 -9.33 3.17 2.26
C LEU A 61 -10.70 2.98 2.94
N LYS A 62 -10.75 2.58 4.22
CA LYS A 62 -12.01 2.43 4.99
C LYS A 62 -12.86 3.69 5.07
N THR A 63 -12.25 4.87 4.88
CA THR A 63 -12.97 6.16 4.87
C THR A 63 -13.53 6.52 3.49
N SER A 64 -13.12 5.80 2.45
CA SER A 64 -13.39 6.13 1.03
C SER A 64 -14.16 5.04 0.28
N MET A 65 -14.30 3.85 0.88
CA MET A 65 -15.00 2.68 0.36
C MET A 65 -16.11 2.25 1.32
N SER A 66 -17.13 1.55 0.80
CA SER A 66 -18.03 0.79 1.68
C SER A 66 -17.31 -0.44 2.23
N TRP A 67 -17.87 -1.04 3.28
CA TRP A 67 -17.29 -2.23 3.90
C TRP A 67 -17.21 -3.42 2.93
N GLU A 68 -18.23 -3.60 2.10
CA GLU A 68 -18.30 -4.67 1.09
C GLU A 68 -17.23 -4.49 0.01
N VAL A 69 -17.05 -3.24 -0.46
CA VAL A 69 -16.01 -2.92 -1.45
C VAL A 69 -14.62 -3.13 -0.87
N LEU A 70 -14.40 -2.69 0.38
CA LEU A 70 -13.12 -2.88 1.05
C LEU A 70 -12.81 -4.36 1.29
N GLN A 71 -13.80 -5.14 1.75
CA GLN A 71 -13.65 -6.58 1.94
C GLN A 71 -13.27 -7.28 0.63
N ALA A 72 -14.01 -7.02 -0.46
CA ALA A 72 -13.74 -7.60 -1.76
C ALA A 72 -12.34 -7.22 -2.28
N PHE A 73 -11.93 -5.97 -2.06
CA PHE A 73 -10.60 -5.48 -2.42
C PHE A 73 -9.49 -6.22 -1.66
N ILE A 74 -9.57 -6.31 -0.33
CA ILE A 74 -8.55 -6.96 0.49
C ILE A 74 -8.48 -8.47 0.20
N MET A 75 -9.64 -9.14 0.11
CA MET A 75 -9.70 -10.56 -0.26
C MET A 75 -9.14 -10.81 -1.66
N GLY A 76 -9.42 -9.91 -2.61
CA GLY A 76 -8.87 -9.99 -3.96
C GLY A 76 -7.35 -9.88 -3.98
N LEU A 77 -6.77 -9.00 -3.15
CA LEU A 77 -5.32 -8.85 -3.03
C LEU A 77 -4.68 -10.08 -2.38
N ILE A 78 -5.25 -10.59 -1.27
CA ILE A 78 -4.75 -11.79 -0.56
C ILE A 78 -4.84 -13.04 -1.45
N SER A 79 -5.90 -13.15 -2.27
CA SER A 79 -6.12 -14.32 -3.13
C SER A 79 -5.35 -14.26 -4.46
N ASN A 80 -4.70 -13.14 -4.76
CA ASN A 80 -3.93 -12.96 -6.00
C ASN A 80 -2.63 -13.77 -5.91
N LYS A 81 -2.43 -14.71 -6.85
CA LYS A 81 -1.30 -15.64 -6.81
C LYS A 81 0.06 -14.98 -7.02
N SER A 82 0.04 -13.78 -7.58
CA SER A 82 1.22 -12.97 -7.81
C SER A 82 1.62 -12.13 -6.61
N VAL A 83 0.80 -12.07 -5.56
CA VAL A 83 1.03 -11.26 -4.36
C VAL A 83 1.23 -12.16 -3.14
N GLU A 84 2.42 -12.09 -2.56
CA GLU A 84 2.73 -12.74 -1.29
C GLU A 84 2.46 -11.76 -0.12
N VAL A 85 1.60 -12.16 0.81
CA VAL A 85 1.40 -11.39 2.05
C VAL A 85 2.34 -11.91 3.13
N THR A 86 3.16 -11.03 3.67
CA THR A 86 4.25 -11.36 4.60
C THR A 86 4.01 -10.81 6.00
N GLU A 87 4.50 -11.51 7.01
CA GLU A 87 4.46 -11.06 8.40
C GLU A 87 5.76 -10.34 8.78
N VAL A 88 5.64 -9.29 9.60
CA VAL A 88 6.80 -8.60 10.19
C VAL A 88 6.95 -9.09 11.62
N SER A 89 8.09 -9.73 11.91
CA SER A 89 8.37 -10.19 13.27
C SER A 89 8.53 -9.02 14.24
N LYS A 90 8.21 -9.24 15.52
CA LYS A 90 8.44 -8.26 16.59
C LYS A 90 9.89 -7.73 16.60
N MET A 91 10.87 -8.61 16.39
CA MET A 91 12.28 -8.24 16.41
C MET A 91 12.65 -7.32 15.24
N LEU A 92 12.14 -7.61 14.03
CA LEU A 92 12.34 -6.74 12.87
C LEU A 92 11.70 -5.36 13.10
N TYR A 93 10.51 -5.33 13.70
CA TYR A 93 9.84 -4.08 14.04
C TYR A 93 10.59 -3.25 15.11
N ILE A 94 11.14 -3.91 16.14
CA ILE A 94 12.02 -3.23 17.13
C ILE A 94 13.25 -2.63 16.44
N ASN A 95 13.87 -3.37 15.52
CA ASN A 95 15.01 -2.86 14.75
C ASN A 95 14.61 -1.65 13.89
N ALA A 96 13.40 -1.65 13.33
CA ALA A 96 12.86 -0.52 12.59
C ALA A 96 12.66 0.71 13.49
N VAL A 97 12.12 0.53 14.69
CA VAL A 97 11.96 1.60 15.69
C VAL A 97 13.31 2.23 16.07
N ASN A 98 14.33 1.39 16.33
CA ASN A 98 15.67 1.87 16.70
C ASN A 98 16.33 2.72 15.60
N LYS A 99 15.90 2.56 14.35
CA LYS A 99 16.42 3.24 13.17
C LYS A 99 15.65 4.52 12.80
N MET A 100 14.52 4.82 13.44
CA MET A 100 13.64 5.93 13.05
C MET A 100 14.37 7.28 13.01
N THR A 101 15.22 7.57 14.00
CA THR A 101 15.98 8.82 14.06
C THR A 101 17.08 8.89 13.01
N ASP A 102 17.65 7.75 12.63
CA ASP A 102 18.75 7.67 11.67
C ASP A 102 18.24 7.91 10.24
N TYR A 103 17.05 7.39 9.91
CA TYR A 103 16.44 7.54 8.59
C TYR A 103 15.45 8.70 8.51
N ASN A 104 15.05 9.29 9.64
CA ASN A 104 13.96 10.28 9.72
C ASN A 104 12.68 9.77 9.05
N MET A 105 12.35 8.51 9.31
CA MET A 105 11.20 7.76 8.78
C MET A 105 10.53 6.98 9.91
N ASP A 106 9.26 6.62 9.75
CA ASP A 106 8.58 5.83 10.77
C ASP A 106 8.89 4.33 10.68
N SER A 107 8.54 3.60 11.73
CA SER A 107 8.83 2.16 11.84
C SER A 107 8.06 1.30 10.84
N ASN A 108 6.90 1.73 10.35
CA ASN A 108 6.12 0.95 9.37
C ASN A 108 6.80 1.01 8.01
N ASP A 109 7.24 2.20 7.60
CA ASP A 109 8.01 2.39 6.38
C ASP A 109 9.37 1.72 6.49
N ILE A 110 10.08 1.86 7.61
CA ILE A 110 11.39 1.20 7.79
C ILE A 110 11.23 -0.32 7.80
N SER A 111 10.17 -0.88 8.39
CA SER A 111 9.95 -2.33 8.43
C SER A 111 9.67 -2.96 7.06
N ALA A 112 9.43 -2.13 6.03
CA ALA A 112 9.29 -2.56 4.64
C ALA A 112 10.64 -2.79 3.93
N TYR A 113 11.75 -2.34 4.52
CA TYR A 113 13.11 -2.40 3.97
C TYR A 113 14.07 -3.23 4.84
#